data_AF-A0A6A5U0Z0-F1
#
_entry.id   AF-A0A6A5U0Z0-F1
#
_cell.length_a   1.000
_cell.length_b   1.000
_cell.length_c   1.000
_cell.angle_alpha   90.00
_cell.angle_beta   90.00
_cell.angle_gamma   90.00
#
_symmetry.space_group_name_H-M   'P 1'
#
loop_
_entity.id
_entity.type
_entity.pdbx_description
1 polymer ?
#
loop_
_entity_poly.entity_id
_entity_poly.type
_entity_poly.pdbx_seq_one_letter_code
_entity_poly.pdbx_strand_id
1 'polypeptide(L)'
;MSAISSFSKFGCPSMRLLIMDILLLFLFSPTVYSNCVDLTVTETVWVTETAIASGPPPSSAASVGPLTPSVQAPSPSSSTIINRPPSQSGGAGPSATFNPLPSAAILKTSSPENFKPLINQPGLAVIKNSCNYTLMVTSVGCGDGVKDREILAGEAYTEPLRSCPPPNGSGTQLQITSKTHTKPMLVEYGIDDQDGIFYDLSFLICMTQQSTDLTGCAGWEHGHQCGSGKGCPVFACQPGEYCDRTSYTTHEYGLTEANKVERQKVAAPVGRCPGAKTGVVWEVCASGRDA
;
A
#
# COMPACT_ATOMS: atom_id res chain seq x y z
N MET A 1 14.36 29.30 51.23
CA MET A 1 14.93 30.65 51.35
C MET A 1 16.44 30.53 51.33
N SER A 2 17.11 31.19 50.36
CA SER A 2 18.58 31.33 50.17
C SER A 2 19.38 30.04 49.96
N ALA A 3 20.39 29.90 49.11
CA ALA A 3 21.06 30.67 48.06
C ALA A 3 21.89 29.63 47.24
N ILE A 4 22.45 29.98 46.07
CA ILE A 4 23.82 29.62 45.59
C ILE A 4 23.95 29.99 44.09
N SER A 5 25.03 30.71 43.81
CA SER A 5 25.56 31.17 42.53
C SER A 5 26.15 30.07 41.64
N SER A 6 26.14 30.25 40.32
CA SER A 6 27.38 30.14 39.53
C SER A 6 27.26 30.79 38.14
N PHE A 7 28.22 31.66 37.84
CA PHE A 7 28.51 32.25 36.55
C PHE A 7 29.56 31.38 35.85
N SER A 8 29.32 31.04 34.58
CA SER A 8 30.38 30.55 33.68
C SER A 8 30.31 31.30 32.36
N LYS A 9 31.40 32.02 32.08
CA LYS A 9 31.71 32.75 30.84
C LYS A 9 31.75 31.80 29.64
N PHE A 10 31.18 32.22 28.52
CA PHE A 10 31.77 31.90 27.20
C PHE A 10 31.82 33.16 26.34
N GLY A 11 33.01 33.37 25.78
CA GLY A 11 33.43 34.59 25.12
C GLY A 11 32.79 34.78 23.75
N CYS A 12 32.55 36.05 23.45
CA CYS A 12 32.22 36.58 22.15
C CYS A 12 33.50 36.78 21.33
N PRO A 13 33.51 36.43 20.03
CA PRO A 13 34.32 37.15 19.07
C PRO A 13 33.41 38.01 18.17
N SER A 14 33.60 39.32 18.30
CA SER A 14 33.73 40.28 17.21
C SER A 14 32.64 40.29 16.13
N MET A 15 31.51 40.90 16.48
CA MET A 15 30.57 41.50 15.52
C MET A 15 31.04 42.93 15.19
N ARG A 16 31.80 43.08 14.10
CA ARG A 16 32.07 44.39 13.46
C ARG A 16 32.14 44.20 11.95
N LEU A 17 31.51 45.16 11.25
CA LEU A 17 31.51 45.41 9.81
C LEU A 17 30.73 44.43 8.93
N LEU A 18 29.42 44.71 8.78
CA LEU A 18 28.67 44.57 7.51
C LEU A 18 27.29 45.21 7.66
N ILE A 19 27.27 46.50 8.00
CA ILE A 19 26.08 47.35 7.90
C ILE A 19 26.51 48.56 7.08
N MET A 20 26.61 48.41 5.75
CA MET A 20 26.50 49.51 4.78
C MET A 20 26.52 49.07 3.30
N ASP A 21 26.21 47.81 2.95
CA ASP A 21 26.10 47.38 1.53
C ASP A 21 24.76 46.70 1.16
N ILE A 22 23.74 46.77 2.03
CA ILE A 22 22.40 46.16 1.78
C ILE A 22 21.33 47.22 1.44
N LEU A 23 21.69 48.50 1.35
CA LEU A 23 20.75 49.57 1.02
C LEU A 23 20.77 50.03 -0.45
N LEU A 24 21.57 49.39 -1.32
CA LEU A 24 21.71 49.76 -2.73
C LEU A 24 21.36 48.65 -3.74
N LEU A 25 20.80 47.53 -3.29
CA LEU A 25 20.32 46.43 -4.15
C LEU A 25 18.78 46.37 -4.29
N PHE A 26 18.04 47.25 -3.62
CA PHE A 26 16.57 47.30 -3.69
C PHE A 26 16.00 48.23 -4.78
N LEU A 27 16.84 48.81 -5.66
CA LEU A 27 16.37 49.73 -6.72
C LEU A 27 16.35 49.15 -8.14
N PHE A 28 16.70 47.87 -8.33
CA PHE A 28 16.68 47.25 -9.67
C PHE A 28 16.20 45.79 -9.68
N SER A 29 15.06 45.50 -9.06
CA SER A 29 14.35 44.24 -9.35
C SER A 29 13.29 44.50 -10.42
N PRO A 30 13.41 43.91 -11.64
CA PRO A 30 12.32 43.94 -12.60
C PRO A 30 11.14 43.14 -12.05
N THR A 31 9.97 43.74 -12.08
CA THR A 31 8.68 43.15 -11.75
C THR A 31 8.43 41.94 -12.65
N VAL A 32 8.75 40.74 -12.17
CA VAL A 32 8.37 39.49 -12.84
C VAL A 32 6.89 39.26 -12.53
N TYR A 33 6.03 39.65 -13.46
CA TYR A 33 4.63 39.25 -13.47
C TYR A 33 4.55 37.73 -13.59
N SER A 34 4.23 37.05 -12.50
CA SER A 34 3.80 35.66 -12.53
C SER A 34 2.46 35.58 -13.25
N ASN A 35 2.49 35.12 -14.50
CA ASN A 35 1.28 34.71 -15.20
C ASN A 35 0.80 33.39 -14.57
N CYS A 36 -0.28 33.46 -13.79
CA CYS A 36 -1.05 32.28 -13.43
C CYS A 36 -1.68 31.72 -14.71
N VAL A 37 -1.20 30.58 -15.18
CA VAL A 37 -1.84 29.82 -16.24
C VAL A 37 -2.88 28.93 -15.58
N ASP A 38 -4.16 29.21 -15.81
CA ASP A 38 -5.25 28.30 -15.45
C ASP A 38 -5.07 26.98 -16.22
N LEU A 39 -4.73 25.93 -15.48
CA LEU A 39 -4.65 24.56 -15.99
C LEU A 39 -6.04 23.93 -15.85
N THR A 40 -6.83 23.99 -16.92
CA THR A 40 -8.10 23.26 -17.01
C THR A 40 -7.79 21.79 -17.26
N VAL A 41 -8.00 20.94 -16.26
CA VAL A 41 -7.90 19.48 -16.39
C VAL A 41 -9.25 18.95 -16.87
N THR A 42 -9.29 18.42 -18.09
CA THR A 42 -10.46 17.72 -18.63
C THR A 42 -10.39 16.26 -18.21
N GLU A 43 -11.23 15.85 -17.26
CA GLU A 43 -11.32 14.45 -16.81
C GLU A 43 -12.38 13.72 -17.64
N THR A 44 -11.96 12.74 -18.46
CA THR A 44 -12.88 11.92 -19.26
C THR A 44 -13.36 10.75 -18.42
N VAL A 45 -14.61 10.83 -17.93
CA VAL A 45 -15.28 9.74 -17.21
C VAL A 45 -15.97 8.82 -18.21
N TRP A 46 -15.54 7.56 -18.28
CA TRP A 46 -16.24 6.52 -19.04
C TRP A 46 -17.25 5.82 -18.13
N VAL A 47 -18.53 6.07 -18.35
CA VAL A 47 -19.62 5.35 -17.69
C VAL A 47 -19.99 4.15 -18.54
N THR A 48 -19.77 2.94 -18.03
CA THR A 48 -20.25 1.71 -18.66
C THR A 48 -21.58 1.35 -18.03
N GLU A 49 -22.66 1.48 -18.82
CA GLU A 49 -24.01 1.11 -18.40
C GLU A 49 -24.19 -0.41 -18.59
N THR A 50 -24.29 -1.14 -17.49
CA THR A 50 -24.54 -2.59 -17.52
C THR A 50 -26.04 -2.85 -17.61
N ALA A 51 -26.50 -3.32 -18.77
CA ALA A 51 -27.88 -3.77 -18.94
C ALA A 51 -28.13 -5.06 -18.13
N ILE A 52 -29.00 -4.98 -17.13
CA ILE A 52 -29.44 -6.13 -16.34
C ILE A 52 -30.52 -6.88 -17.13
N ALA A 53 -30.20 -8.07 -17.61
CA ALA A 53 -31.19 -8.99 -18.15
C ALA A 53 -32.03 -9.58 -17.00
N SER A 54 -33.32 -9.27 -17.01
CA SER A 54 -34.32 -9.82 -16.10
C SER A 54 -34.51 -11.32 -16.34
N GLY A 55 -34.04 -12.14 -15.40
CA GLY A 55 -34.28 -13.58 -15.35
C GLY A 55 -35.69 -13.93 -14.81
N PRO A 56 -36.23 -15.11 -15.15
CA PRO A 56 -37.57 -15.54 -14.75
C PRO A 56 -37.66 -15.96 -13.26
N PRO A 57 -38.86 -15.93 -12.66
CA PRO A 57 -39.08 -16.20 -11.23
C PRO A 57 -38.87 -17.68 -10.86
N PRO A 58 -38.52 -17.98 -9.59
CA PRO A 58 -38.33 -19.34 -9.10
C PRO A 58 -39.66 -20.04 -8.80
N SER A 59 -39.85 -21.21 -9.40
CA SER A 59 -40.93 -22.15 -9.06
C SER A 59 -40.54 -22.99 -7.84
N SER A 60 -41.42 -22.99 -6.84
CA SER A 60 -41.38 -23.85 -5.67
C SER A 60 -42.05 -25.19 -5.98
N ALA A 61 -41.43 -26.31 -5.60
CA ALA A 61 -42.15 -27.53 -5.22
C ALA A 61 -41.24 -28.46 -4.40
N ALA A 62 -41.73 -28.84 -3.22
CA ALA A 62 -41.15 -29.83 -2.33
C ALA A 62 -41.53 -31.25 -2.77
N SER A 63 -40.68 -32.24 -2.46
CA SER A 63 -41.15 -33.58 -2.11
C SER A 63 -40.20 -34.25 -1.12
N VAL A 64 -40.81 -34.81 -0.08
CA VAL A 64 -40.19 -35.56 1.02
C VAL A 64 -40.13 -37.03 0.60
N GLY A 65 -38.99 -37.68 0.78
CA GLY A 65 -38.80 -39.11 0.56
C GLY A 65 -37.96 -39.74 1.69
N PRO A 66 -38.30 -40.96 2.18
CA PRO A 66 -37.76 -41.52 3.41
C PRO A 66 -36.43 -42.26 3.25
N LEU A 67 -35.78 -42.41 4.40
CA LEU A 67 -34.45 -42.94 4.68
C LEU A 67 -34.22 -44.40 4.27
N THR A 68 -33.01 -44.70 3.78
CA THR A 68 -32.36 -46.01 3.86
C THR A 68 -30.90 -45.84 4.32
N PRO A 69 -30.43 -46.54 5.36
CA PRO A 69 -29.03 -46.56 5.73
C PRO A 69 -28.29 -47.67 4.97
N SER A 70 -27.42 -47.29 4.04
CA SER A 70 -26.42 -48.21 3.47
C SER A 70 -25.07 -47.91 4.10
N VAL A 71 -24.59 -48.83 4.93
CA VAL A 71 -23.24 -48.81 5.51
C VAL A 71 -22.27 -49.24 4.42
N GLN A 72 -21.52 -48.28 3.87
CA GLN A 72 -20.46 -48.55 2.91
C GLN A 72 -19.10 -48.27 3.55
N ALA A 73 -18.23 -49.29 3.51
CA ALA A 73 -16.89 -49.28 4.09
C ALA A 73 -15.97 -48.22 3.42
N PRO A 74 -14.98 -47.69 4.15
CA PRO A 74 -14.09 -46.64 3.64
C PRO A 74 -13.10 -47.22 2.62
N SER A 75 -13.14 -46.69 1.39
CA SER A 75 -12.14 -46.91 0.36
C SER A 75 -11.19 -45.69 0.29
N PRO A 76 -9.90 -45.89 -0.04
CA PRO A 76 -8.84 -44.95 0.32
C PRO A 76 -8.74 -43.74 -0.62
N SER A 77 -8.43 -42.60 0.00
CA SER A 77 -7.58 -41.53 -0.52
C SER A 77 -7.92 -41.00 -1.92
N SER A 78 -8.99 -40.22 -2.01
CA SER A 78 -9.14 -39.27 -3.11
C SER A 78 -8.30 -38.02 -2.81
N SER A 79 -7.30 -37.79 -3.64
CA SER A 79 -6.61 -36.51 -3.78
C SER A 79 -7.63 -35.39 -3.95
N THR A 80 -7.70 -34.50 -2.96
CA THR A 80 -8.45 -33.26 -3.07
C THR A 80 -7.82 -32.44 -4.19
N ILE A 81 -8.36 -32.57 -5.40
CA ILE A 81 -8.20 -31.56 -6.43
C ILE A 81 -8.81 -30.30 -5.82
N ILE A 82 -7.95 -29.38 -5.37
CA ILE A 82 -8.38 -28.02 -5.08
C ILE A 82 -8.91 -27.50 -6.40
N ASN A 83 -10.24 -27.51 -6.55
CA ASN A 83 -10.91 -26.80 -7.61
C ASN A 83 -10.54 -25.34 -7.42
N ARG A 84 -9.52 -24.89 -8.17
CA ARG A 84 -9.22 -23.48 -8.36
C ARG A 84 -10.56 -22.88 -8.81
N PRO A 85 -11.13 -21.91 -8.08
CA PRO A 85 -12.33 -21.23 -8.52
C PRO A 85 -12.12 -20.86 -9.99
N PRO A 86 -13.11 -21.08 -10.88
CA PRO A 86 -13.01 -20.60 -12.25
C PRO A 86 -12.62 -19.13 -12.12
N SER A 87 -11.44 -18.81 -12.65
CA SER A 87 -10.90 -17.46 -12.77
C SER A 87 -12.08 -16.54 -13.02
N GLN A 88 -12.56 -15.84 -11.98
CA GLN A 88 -13.65 -14.93 -12.18
C GLN A 88 -13.13 -13.99 -13.24
N SER A 89 -13.86 -13.94 -14.35
CA SER A 89 -13.60 -13.08 -15.48
C SER A 89 -13.84 -11.63 -15.04
N GLY A 90 -13.03 -11.13 -14.11
CA GLY A 90 -12.60 -9.74 -14.15
C GLY A 90 -12.05 -9.58 -15.55
N GLY A 91 -12.88 -8.97 -16.41
CA GLY A 91 -12.69 -8.99 -17.87
C GLY A 91 -11.23 -8.71 -18.17
N ALA A 92 -10.63 -9.54 -19.03
CA ALA A 92 -9.21 -9.57 -19.32
C ALA A 92 -8.61 -8.18 -19.12
N GLY A 93 -8.01 -7.96 -17.93
CA GLY A 93 -7.25 -6.75 -17.68
C GLY A 93 -6.30 -6.62 -18.87
N PRO A 94 -6.12 -5.41 -19.43
CA PRO A 94 -5.31 -5.23 -20.63
C PRO A 94 -4.05 -6.05 -20.47
N SER A 95 -3.80 -6.99 -21.40
CA SER A 95 -2.74 -8.01 -21.30
C SER A 95 -1.49 -7.37 -20.74
N ALA A 96 -1.26 -7.55 -19.43
CA ALA A 96 -0.30 -6.74 -18.73
C ALA A 96 1.08 -7.15 -19.24
N THR A 97 1.73 -6.23 -19.95
CA THR A 97 3.11 -6.40 -20.36
C THR A 97 3.97 -5.84 -19.25
N PHE A 98 5.00 -6.59 -18.84
CA PHE A 98 5.94 -6.12 -17.83
C PHE A 98 6.54 -4.78 -18.27
N ASN A 99 6.51 -3.80 -17.37
CA ASN A 99 6.98 -2.45 -17.67
C ASN A 99 8.23 -2.12 -16.83
N PRO A 100 9.43 -2.12 -17.44
CA PRO A 100 10.66 -1.75 -16.73
C PRO A 100 10.74 -0.25 -16.41
N LEU A 101 9.88 0.57 -17.03
CA LEU A 101 9.77 2.01 -16.76
C LEU A 101 8.29 2.36 -16.51
N PRO A 102 7.76 2.01 -15.33
CA PRO A 102 6.37 2.27 -14.99
C PRO A 102 5.95 3.72 -15.23
N SER A 103 4.71 3.91 -15.69
CA SER A 103 4.07 5.23 -15.82
C SER A 103 3.91 5.87 -14.44
N ALA A 104 3.53 7.16 -14.38
CA ALA A 104 3.28 7.82 -13.10
C ALA A 104 2.24 7.06 -12.26
N ALA A 105 2.52 6.94 -10.96
CA ALA A 105 1.63 6.29 -10.02
C ALA A 105 0.24 6.92 -10.01
N ILE A 106 -0.78 6.11 -9.77
CA ILE A 106 -2.16 6.57 -9.61
C ILE A 106 -2.42 6.79 -8.12
N LEU A 107 -2.63 8.05 -7.74
CA LEU A 107 -3.03 8.41 -6.38
C LEU A 107 -4.56 8.54 -6.34
N LYS A 108 -5.23 7.46 -5.93
CA LYS A 108 -6.66 7.52 -5.57
C LYS A 108 -6.78 7.87 -4.09
N THR A 109 -7.93 8.36 -3.65
CA THR A 109 -8.21 8.62 -2.22
C THR A 109 -9.26 7.67 -1.63
N SER A 110 -9.73 6.72 -2.45
CA SER A 110 -10.71 5.71 -2.08
C SER A 110 -10.38 4.38 -2.72
N SER A 111 -10.74 3.31 -2.02
CA SER A 111 -10.67 1.95 -2.54
C SER A 111 -11.65 1.77 -3.72
N PRO A 112 -11.39 0.81 -4.62
CA PRO A 112 -12.38 0.34 -5.58
C PRO A 112 -13.69 -0.09 -4.89
N GLU A 113 -14.83 0.07 -5.57
CA GLU A 113 -16.16 -0.22 -4.99
C GLU A 113 -16.34 -1.67 -4.54
N ASN A 114 -15.64 -2.62 -5.18
CA ASN A 114 -15.67 -4.02 -4.82
C ASN A 114 -14.82 -4.36 -3.59
N PHE A 115 -14.10 -3.38 -3.02
CA PHE A 115 -13.36 -3.53 -1.77
C PHE A 115 -14.11 -2.81 -0.65
N LYS A 116 -14.20 -3.46 0.51
CA LYS A 116 -14.75 -2.78 1.69
C LYS A 116 -13.79 -1.69 2.15
N PRO A 117 -14.29 -0.51 2.57
CA PRO A 117 -13.44 0.56 3.07
C PRO A 117 -12.48 0.11 4.17
N LEU A 118 -11.29 0.69 4.16
CA LEU A 118 -10.32 0.52 5.24
C LEU A 118 -10.73 1.36 6.45
N ILE A 119 -10.62 0.76 7.64
CA ILE A 119 -10.87 1.43 8.92
C ILE A 119 -9.51 1.74 9.51
N ASN A 120 -9.10 3.00 9.40
CA ASN A 120 -7.81 3.43 9.91
C ASN A 120 -7.76 3.50 11.44
N GLN A 121 -6.61 3.17 12.01
CA GLN A 121 -6.37 3.22 13.46
C GLN A 121 -5.22 4.19 13.77
N PRO A 122 -5.52 5.35 14.37
CA PRO A 122 -4.54 6.37 14.69
C PRO A 122 -3.27 5.86 15.38
N GLY A 123 -2.11 6.17 14.81
CA GLY A 123 -0.81 5.84 15.40
C GLY A 123 -0.38 4.38 15.26
N LEU A 124 -1.14 3.56 14.52
CA LEU A 124 -0.84 2.14 14.31
C LEU A 124 -0.59 1.83 12.83
N ALA A 125 0.27 0.84 12.60
CA ALA A 125 0.32 0.06 11.37
C ALA A 125 -0.52 -1.21 11.58
N VAL A 126 -1.44 -1.48 10.64
CA VAL A 126 -2.39 -2.59 10.75
C VAL A 126 -2.31 -3.48 9.51
N ILE A 127 -2.07 -4.77 9.68
CA ILE A 127 -2.22 -5.78 8.62
C ILE A 127 -3.48 -6.57 8.91
N LYS A 128 -4.47 -6.46 8.03
CA LYS A 128 -5.70 -7.24 8.09
C LYS A 128 -5.61 -8.46 7.18
N ASN A 129 -5.83 -9.64 7.74
CA ASN A 129 -5.89 -10.88 6.98
C ASN A 129 -7.34 -11.22 6.63
N SER A 130 -7.77 -10.91 5.41
CA SER A 130 -9.07 -11.34 4.89
C SER A 130 -8.97 -12.60 4.03
N CYS A 131 -7.82 -13.27 4.02
CA CYS A 131 -7.64 -14.55 3.36
C CYS A 131 -8.28 -15.66 4.20
N ASN A 132 -8.58 -16.79 3.56
CA ASN A 132 -9.04 -18.01 4.24
C ASN A 132 -7.86 -18.88 4.76
N TYR A 133 -6.66 -18.31 4.83
CA TYR A 133 -5.45 -18.96 5.31
C TYR A 133 -4.65 -18.04 6.23
N THR A 134 -3.79 -18.64 7.05
CA THR A 134 -2.87 -17.92 7.95
C THR A 134 -1.79 -17.18 7.15
N LEU A 135 -1.57 -15.93 7.51
CA LEU A 135 -0.41 -15.15 7.08
C LEU A 135 0.68 -15.19 8.14
N MET A 136 1.92 -15.02 7.72
CA MET A 136 3.06 -14.75 8.60
C MET A 136 3.54 -13.33 8.35
N VAL A 137 3.80 -12.58 9.43
CA VAL A 137 4.39 -11.25 9.35
C VAL A 137 5.71 -11.20 10.10
N THR A 138 6.73 -10.64 9.45
CA THR A 138 7.99 -10.27 10.06
C THR A 138 8.16 -8.75 9.90
N SER A 139 8.25 -8.04 11.02
CA SER A 139 8.44 -6.59 11.06
C SER A 139 9.90 -6.28 11.32
N VAL A 140 10.54 -5.59 10.38
CA VAL A 140 11.95 -5.18 10.44
C VAL A 140 12.06 -3.66 10.29
N GLY A 141 13.16 -3.09 10.80
CA GLY A 141 13.38 -1.65 10.82
C GLY A 141 13.98 -1.20 12.14
N CYS A 142 13.59 -0.02 12.62
CA CYS A 142 14.00 0.47 13.93
C CYS A 142 13.14 -0.11 15.08
N GLY A 143 13.72 -0.26 16.27
CA GLY A 143 13.00 -0.72 17.47
C GLY A 143 12.64 -2.21 17.47
N ASP A 144 11.74 -2.59 18.37
CA ASP A 144 11.37 -3.99 18.62
C ASP A 144 10.32 -4.46 17.61
N GLY A 145 10.81 -4.98 16.47
CA GLY A 145 9.95 -5.65 15.48
C GLY A 145 9.45 -7.01 15.97
N VAL A 146 8.78 -7.73 15.08
CA VAL A 146 8.32 -9.11 15.32
C VAL A 146 8.90 -10.03 14.26
N LYS A 147 9.06 -11.30 14.61
CA LYS A 147 9.51 -12.33 13.68
C LYS A 147 8.47 -13.43 13.58
N ASP A 148 8.10 -13.78 12.36
CA ASP A 148 7.22 -14.90 12.01
C ASP A 148 5.95 -14.94 12.87
N ARG A 149 5.31 -13.78 13.05
CA ARG A 149 4.05 -13.68 13.79
C ARG A 149 2.91 -14.18 12.90
N GLU A 150 2.16 -15.15 13.39
CA GLU A 150 0.94 -15.63 12.73
C GLU A 150 -0.19 -14.57 12.82
N ILE A 151 -0.92 -14.44 11.72
CA ILE A 151 -2.20 -13.72 11.62
C ILE A 151 -3.21 -14.71 11.07
N LEU A 152 -4.12 -15.20 11.91
CA LEU A 152 -5.13 -16.17 11.46
C LEU A 152 -6.12 -15.52 10.48
N ALA A 153 -6.87 -16.36 9.76
CA ALA A 153 -7.91 -15.89 8.85
C ALA A 153 -8.94 -15.02 9.61
N GLY A 154 -9.22 -13.82 9.10
CA GLY A 154 -10.12 -12.85 9.73
C GLY A 154 -9.50 -12.00 10.84
N GLU A 155 -8.27 -12.31 11.27
CA GLU A 155 -7.57 -11.52 12.29
C GLU A 155 -6.82 -10.31 11.69
N ALA A 156 -6.32 -9.47 12.59
CA ALA A 156 -5.42 -8.39 12.24
C ALA A 156 -4.19 -8.42 13.15
N TYR A 157 -3.03 -8.10 12.56
CA TYR A 157 -1.83 -7.71 13.28
C TYR A 157 -1.78 -6.19 13.40
N THR A 158 -1.31 -5.70 14.54
CA THR A 158 -1.12 -4.27 14.78
C THR A 158 0.21 -4.02 15.48
N GLU A 159 0.92 -2.97 15.07
CA GLU A 159 2.06 -2.43 15.81
C GLU A 159 2.00 -0.90 15.86
N PRO A 160 2.59 -0.25 16.88
CA PRO A 160 2.77 1.19 16.89
C PRO A 160 3.59 1.65 15.69
N LEU A 161 3.25 2.80 15.10
CA LEU A 161 4.11 3.44 14.12
C LEU A 161 5.45 3.82 14.75
N ARG A 162 6.53 3.49 14.06
CA ARG A 162 7.90 3.74 14.51
C ARG A 162 8.55 4.86 13.71
N SER A 163 9.20 5.77 14.42
CA SER A 163 10.10 6.76 13.81
C SER A 163 11.51 6.20 13.80
N CYS A 164 12.11 6.10 12.61
CA CYS A 164 13.46 5.58 12.44
C CYS A 164 14.42 6.75 12.21
N PRO A 165 15.16 7.20 13.24
CA PRO A 165 16.11 8.30 13.07
C PRO A 165 17.31 7.86 12.21
N PRO A 166 17.98 8.83 11.56
CA PRO A 166 19.25 8.57 10.87
C PRO A 166 20.28 7.86 11.76
N PRO A 167 21.16 7.01 11.20
CA PRO A 167 21.29 6.69 9.78
C PRO A 167 20.29 5.63 9.28
N ASN A 168 19.52 5.00 10.17
CA ASN A 168 18.64 3.87 9.86
C ASN A 168 17.28 4.30 9.27
N GLY A 169 17.23 5.48 8.62
CA GLY A 169 16.01 6.21 8.27
C GLY A 169 15.15 5.62 7.16
N SER A 170 15.26 4.33 6.88
CA SER A 170 14.50 3.63 5.83
C SER A 170 13.07 3.26 6.24
N GLY A 171 12.62 3.69 7.42
CA GLY A 171 11.31 3.32 7.95
C GLY A 171 11.24 1.87 8.47
N THR A 172 10.03 1.36 8.52
CA THR A 172 9.68 -0.02 8.87
C THR A 172 9.22 -0.76 7.63
N GLN A 173 9.62 -2.03 7.53
CA GLN A 173 9.14 -2.96 6.53
C GLN A 173 8.43 -4.14 7.22
N LEU A 174 7.20 -4.40 6.80
CA LEU A 174 6.39 -5.56 7.15
C LEU A 174 6.47 -6.55 6.00
N GLN A 175 7.17 -7.67 6.23
CA GLN A 175 7.32 -8.76 5.30
C GLN A 175 6.20 -9.76 5.51
N ILE A 176 5.35 -9.96 4.49
CA ILE A 176 4.13 -10.76 4.61
C ILE A 176 4.23 -11.98 3.68
N THR A 177 4.10 -13.17 4.26
CA THR A 177 4.10 -14.46 3.55
C THR A 177 2.87 -15.29 3.92
N SER A 178 2.70 -16.42 3.23
CA SER A 178 1.80 -17.50 3.65
C SER A 178 2.55 -18.82 3.68
N LYS A 179 1.90 -19.90 4.13
CA LYS A 179 2.48 -21.25 4.07
C LYS A 179 2.83 -21.71 2.65
N THR A 180 2.09 -21.23 1.64
CA THR A 180 2.30 -21.57 0.22
C THR A 180 3.12 -20.52 -0.52
N HIS A 181 3.18 -19.28 -0.01
CA HIS A 181 3.85 -18.15 -0.62
C HIS A 181 5.04 -17.74 0.25
N THR A 182 6.20 -18.38 0.04
CA THR A 182 7.38 -18.26 0.91
C THR A 182 8.22 -17.01 0.67
N LYS A 183 8.02 -16.33 -0.47
CA LYS A 183 8.67 -15.05 -0.76
C LYS A 183 7.75 -13.93 -0.29
N PRO A 184 8.24 -12.98 0.52
CA PRO A 184 7.39 -11.93 1.08
C PRO A 184 6.96 -10.93 0.01
N MET A 185 5.72 -10.48 0.10
CA MET A 185 5.40 -9.12 -0.32
C MET A 185 5.81 -8.16 0.81
N LEU A 186 6.13 -6.93 0.44
CA LEU A 186 6.60 -5.91 1.35
C LEU A 186 5.56 -4.82 1.48
N VAL A 187 5.35 -4.44 2.73
CA VAL A 187 4.56 -3.29 3.12
C VAL A 187 5.49 -2.38 3.90
N GLU A 188 5.70 -1.16 3.41
CA GLU A 188 6.68 -0.25 4.01
C GLU A 188 5.98 0.99 4.54
N TYR A 189 6.47 1.52 5.66
CA TYR A 189 5.99 2.77 6.21
C TYR A 189 7.07 3.51 7.01
N GLY A 190 6.91 4.81 7.18
CA GLY A 190 7.72 5.56 8.13
C GLY A 190 7.13 6.93 8.44
N ILE A 191 7.63 7.51 9.54
CA ILE A 191 7.24 8.85 9.98
C ILE A 191 8.28 9.84 9.44
N ASP A 192 7.82 10.86 8.72
CA ASP A 192 8.68 11.94 8.20
C ASP A 192 8.94 13.03 9.27
N ASP A 193 9.80 13.99 8.94
CA ASP A 193 10.20 15.09 9.83
C ASP A 193 9.08 16.10 10.13
N GLN A 194 8.01 16.07 9.35
CA GLN A 194 6.83 16.92 9.48
C GLN A 194 5.69 16.21 10.22
N ASP A 195 5.99 15.11 10.91
CA ASP A 195 4.99 14.26 11.55
C ASP A 195 3.97 13.78 10.51
N GLY A 196 4.39 13.47 9.28
CA GLY A 196 3.60 12.76 8.27
C GLY A 196 3.95 11.29 8.24
N ILE A 197 3.09 10.46 7.65
CA ILE A 197 3.39 9.07 7.34
C ILE A 197 3.60 8.91 5.83
N PHE A 198 4.68 8.22 5.45
CA PHE A 198 4.82 7.65 4.12
C PHE A 198 4.57 6.14 4.17
N TYR A 199 4.05 5.58 3.09
CA TYR A 199 3.80 4.15 2.97
C TYR A 199 3.73 3.71 1.52
N ASP A 200 4.05 2.44 1.28
CA ASP A 200 3.94 1.82 -0.04
C ASP A 200 3.66 0.32 0.05
N LEU A 201 3.47 -0.29 -1.12
CA LEU A 201 3.27 -1.72 -1.33
C LEU A 201 4.26 -2.17 -2.41
N SER A 202 4.96 -3.27 -2.15
CA SER A 202 6.00 -3.78 -3.03
C SER A 202 5.92 -5.30 -3.21
N PHE A 203 5.96 -5.73 -4.47
CA PHE A 203 5.94 -7.14 -4.87
C PHE A 203 7.30 -7.64 -5.34
N LEU A 204 8.34 -6.80 -5.27
CA LEU A 204 9.67 -7.05 -5.86
C LEU A 204 10.29 -8.38 -5.43
N ILE A 205 10.05 -8.82 -4.20
CA ILE A 205 10.63 -10.06 -3.67
C ILE A 205 9.79 -11.28 -4.08
N CYS A 206 8.46 -11.19 -4.03
CA CYS A 206 7.58 -12.34 -4.30
C CYS A 206 7.28 -12.58 -5.78
N MET A 207 7.39 -11.55 -6.62
CA MET A 207 7.12 -11.68 -8.05
C MET A 207 8.18 -12.51 -8.78
N THR A 208 7.78 -13.11 -9.90
CA THR A 208 8.74 -13.63 -10.87
C THR A 208 9.47 -12.44 -11.51
N GLN A 209 10.80 -12.43 -11.45
CA GLN A 209 11.61 -11.30 -11.92
C GLN A 209 11.32 -10.96 -13.39
N GLN A 210 11.21 -9.66 -13.69
CA GLN A 210 10.98 -9.14 -15.04
C GLN A 210 9.73 -9.72 -15.72
N SER A 211 8.68 -9.98 -14.93
CA SER A 211 7.43 -10.53 -15.41
C SER A 211 6.23 -9.82 -14.76
N THR A 212 5.02 -10.16 -15.21
CA THR A 212 3.76 -9.75 -14.57
C THR A 212 3.19 -10.81 -13.64
N ASP A 213 3.93 -11.89 -13.39
CA ASP A 213 3.49 -13.01 -12.56
C ASP A 213 3.72 -12.72 -11.07
N LEU A 214 2.61 -12.43 -10.39
CA LEU A 214 2.52 -12.19 -8.95
C LEU A 214 1.93 -13.40 -8.20
N THR A 215 1.81 -14.57 -8.84
CA THR A 215 1.20 -15.77 -8.20
C THR A 215 1.98 -16.28 -6.99
N GLY A 216 3.24 -15.87 -6.83
CA GLY A 216 4.05 -16.15 -5.64
C GLY A 216 3.79 -15.24 -4.45
N CYS A 217 2.93 -14.22 -4.58
CA CYS A 217 2.67 -13.21 -3.56
C CYS A 217 1.41 -13.55 -2.76
N ALA A 218 1.48 -13.47 -1.43
CA ALA A 218 0.33 -13.74 -0.57
C ALA A 218 -0.84 -12.79 -0.87
N GLY A 219 -2.03 -13.34 -1.07
CA GLY A 219 -3.29 -12.62 -1.29
C GLY A 219 -3.52 -12.10 -2.70
N TRP A 220 -2.61 -12.38 -3.64
CA TRP A 220 -2.71 -11.99 -5.04
C TRP A 220 -4.05 -12.37 -5.68
N GLU A 221 -4.52 -13.58 -5.40
CA GLU A 221 -5.75 -14.17 -5.90
C GLU A 221 -7.03 -13.45 -5.45
N HIS A 222 -6.94 -12.58 -4.45
CA HIS A 222 -8.06 -11.84 -3.88
C HIS A 222 -7.76 -10.33 -3.72
N GLY A 223 -6.66 -9.86 -4.31
CA GLY A 223 -6.28 -8.46 -4.33
C GLY A 223 -5.80 -7.89 -2.99
N HIS A 224 -5.32 -6.66 -3.06
CA HIS A 224 -4.72 -5.93 -1.95
C HIS A 224 -5.24 -4.51 -1.91
N GLN A 225 -5.31 -3.93 -0.71
CA GLN A 225 -5.47 -2.50 -0.57
C GLN A 225 -4.65 -1.95 0.60
N CYS A 226 -4.22 -0.71 0.46
CA CYS A 226 -3.48 0.06 1.45
C CYS A 226 -4.08 1.47 1.52
N GLY A 227 -4.21 2.00 2.72
CA GLY A 227 -4.63 3.38 2.91
C GLY A 227 -4.30 3.90 4.29
N SER A 228 -4.46 5.22 4.42
CA SER A 228 -4.23 5.96 5.66
C SER A 228 -5.44 6.82 6.01
N GLY A 229 -5.23 7.99 6.60
CA GLY A 229 -6.26 8.91 7.07
C GLY A 229 -7.21 9.35 5.94
N LYS A 230 -8.35 9.93 6.32
CA LYS A 230 -9.31 10.47 5.36
C LYS A 230 -8.63 11.45 4.40
N GLY A 231 -8.82 11.23 3.10
CA GLY A 231 -8.27 12.09 2.03
C GLY A 231 -6.83 11.76 1.64
N CYS A 232 -6.20 10.78 2.28
CA CYS A 232 -4.86 10.32 1.92
C CYS A 232 -4.90 9.27 0.81
N PRO A 233 -3.76 9.04 0.11
CA PRO A 233 -3.70 8.07 -0.97
C PRO A 233 -4.16 6.66 -0.55
N VAL A 234 -4.91 6.02 -1.43
CA VAL A 234 -5.30 4.62 -1.31
C VAL A 234 -4.73 3.90 -2.52
N PHE A 235 -3.96 2.85 -2.25
CA PHE A 235 -3.47 1.93 -3.26
C PHE A 235 -4.32 0.68 -3.23
N ALA A 236 -4.68 0.19 -4.40
CA ALA A 236 -5.42 -1.05 -4.53
C ALA A 236 -4.93 -1.80 -5.77
N CYS A 237 -4.95 -3.12 -5.66
CA CYS A 237 -4.69 -4.07 -6.74
C CYS A 237 -5.84 -5.06 -6.76
N GLN A 238 -6.55 -5.17 -7.88
CA GLN A 238 -7.63 -6.12 -8.05
C GLN A 238 -7.10 -7.57 -7.99
N PRO A 239 -7.98 -8.56 -7.71
CA PRO A 239 -7.63 -9.96 -7.83
C PRO A 239 -6.97 -10.27 -9.18
N GLY A 240 -5.73 -10.76 -9.17
CA GLY A 240 -5.00 -11.12 -10.39
C GLY A 240 -4.45 -9.95 -11.23
N GLU A 241 -4.52 -8.70 -10.78
CA GLU A 241 -4.12 -7.52 -11.55
C GLU A 241 -2.65 -7.12 -11.37
N TYR A 242 -1.86 -7.06 -12.45
CA TYR A 242 -0.51 -6.49 -12.40
C TYR A 242 -0.59 -4.97 -12.20
N CYS A 243 -0.45 -4.52 -10.95
CA CYS A 243 -0.72 -3.14 -10.53
C CYS A 243 0.55 -2.27 -10.42
N ASP A 244 1.30 -2.16 -11.52
CA ASP A 244 2.57 -1.41 -11.61
C ASP A 244 2.46 0.11 -11.39
N ARG A 245 1.24 0.65 -11.28
CA ARG A 245 0.96 2.06 -11.00
C ARG A 245 0.51 2.35 -9.58
N THR A 246 0.31 1.32 -8.76
CA THR A 246 -0.10 1.46 -7.35
C THR A 246 0.79 0.65 -6.41
N SER A 247 1.81 -0.02 -6.94
CA SER A 247 2.78 -0.80 -6.19
C SER A 247 4.15 -0.84 -6.89
N TYR A 248 5.20 -1.19 -6.14
CA TYR A 248 6.51 -1.48 -6.71
C TYR A 248 6.55 -2.88 -7.29
N THR A 249 6.57 -2.94 -8.62
CA THR A 249 6.84 -4.15 -9.42
C THR A 249 8.15 -4.06 -10.20
N THR A 250 8.81 -2.89 -10.14
CA THR A 250 10.15 -2.65 -10.68
C THR A 250 10.99 -1.92 -9.65
N HIS A 251 12.24 -2.36 -9.47
CA HIS A 251 13.18 -1.81 -8.49
C HIS A 251 13.36 -0.31 -8.69
N GLU A 252 13.24 0.47 -7.61
CA GLU A 252 13.31 1.94 -7.61
C GLU A 252 12.42 2.59 -8.69
N TYR A 253 11.32 1.92 -9.04
CA TYR A 253 10.41 2.36 -10.10
C TYR A 253 11.11 2.63 -11.45
N GLY A 254 12.16 1.85 -11.75
CA GLY A 254 12.97 1.97 -12.97
C GLY A 254 14.01 3.10 -12.93
N LEU A 255 14.25 3.70 -11.76
CA LEU A 255 15.30 4.69 -11.56
C LEU A 255 16.69 4.04 -11.70
N THR A 256 17.49 4.61 -12.58
CA THR A 256 18.91 4.27 -12.81
C THR A 256 19.69 5.56 -12.88
N GLU A 257 21.02 5.50 -12.71
CA GLU A 257 21.84 6.71 -12.91
C GLU A 257 21.73 7.29 -14.33
N ALA A 258 21.50 6.43 -15.34
CA ALA A 258 21.36 6.86 -16.73
C ALA A 258 20.07 7.66 -17.00
N ASN A 259 18.98 7.40 -16.27
CA ASN A 259 17.67 8.04 -16.49
C ASN A 259 17.20 8.87 -15.28
N LYS A 260 18.07 9.12 -14.29
CA LYS A 260 17.74 9.74 -13.00
C LYS A 260 16.99 11.06 -13.11
N VAL A 261 17.47 11.95 -13.97
CA VAL A 261 16.90 13.30 -14.16
C VAL A 261 15.46 13.23 -14.68
N GLU A 262 15.15 12.26 -15.54
CA GLU A 262 13.81 12.08 -16.09
C GLU A 262 12.91 11.33 -15.11
N ARG A 263 13.42 10.24 -14.52
CA ARG A 263 12.64 9.37 -13.63
C ARG A 263 12.32 9.99 -12.29
N GLN A 264 13.15 10.89 -11.75
CA GLN A 264 12.83 11.64 -10.53
C GLN A 264 11.57 12.52 -10.66
N LYS A 265 11.14 12.83 -11.89
CA LYS A 265 9.91 13.60 -12.15
C LYS A 265 8.66 12.73 -12.20
N VAL A 266 8.82 11.40 -12.21
CA VAL A 266 7.72 10.45 -12.28
C VAL A 266 7.35 10.03 -10.86
N ALA A 267 6.11 10.31 -10.46
CA ALA A 267 5.62 9.93 -9.14
C ALA A 267 5.70 8.40 -8.95
N ALA A 268 6.46 7.99 -7.94
CA ALA A 268 6.51 6.61 -7.46
C ALA A 268 5.24 6.28 -6.66
N PRO A 269 4.89 5.00 -6.47
CA PRO A 269 3.68 4.57 -5.75
C PRO A 269 3.86 4.65 -4.23
N VAL A 270 4.30 5.82 -3.75
CA VAL A 270 4.46 6.14 -2.33
C VAL A 270 3.33 7.06 -1.90
N GLY A 271 2.55 6.60 -0.94
CA GLY A 271 1.50 7.37 -0.30
C GLY A 271 2.13 8.25 0.76
N ARG A 272 1.67 9.50 0.84
CA ARG A 272 2.00 10.40 1.94
C ARG A 272 0.73 10.93 2.56
N CYS A 273 0.63 10.84 3.87
CA CYS A 273 -0.50 11.34 4.64
C CYS A 273 0.01 12.26 5.75
N PRO A 274 -0.39 13.54 5.79
CA PRO A 274 0.03 14.45 6.85
C PRO A 274 -0.56 14.01 8.20
N GLY A 275 0.23 14.13 9.28
CA GLY A 275 -0.15 13.75 10.64
C GLY A 275 0.15 12.28 10.96
N ALA A 276 1.16 12.03 11.80
CA ALA A 276 1.68 10.70 12.10
C ALA A 276 0.68 9.87 12.91
N LYS A 277 -0.32 10.55 13.47
CA LYS A 277 -1.45 9.93 14.17
C LYS A 277 -2.55 9.47 13.22
N THR A 278 -2.41 9.57 11.91
CA THR A 278 -3.43 9.04 11.02
C THR A 278 -3.45 7.51 11.10
N GLY A 279 -2.29 6.85 11.14
CA GLY A 279 -2.21 5.38 11.05
C GLY A 279 -2.20 4.91 9.61
N VAL A 280 -1.91 3.63 9.39
CA VAL A 280 -1.94 3.01 8.05
C VAL A 280 -2.44 1.58 8.16
N VAL A 281 -3.24 1.17 7.18
CA VAL A 281 -3.88 -0.13 7.14
C VAL A 281 -3.65 -0.76 5.78
N TRP A 282 -3.21 -2.01 5.80
CA TRP A 282 -3.17 -2.87 4.64
C TRP A 282 -4.10 -4.05 4.85
N GLU A 283 -4.77 -4.43 3.79
CA GLU A 283 -5.58 -5.63 3.77
C GLU A 283 -5.13 -6.56 2.65
N VAL A 284 -4.92 -7.81 3.05
CA VAL A 284 -4.57 -8.93 2.17
C VAL A 284 -5.83 -9.73 1.88
N CYS A 285 -6.03 -10.13 0.62
CA CYS A 285 -7.27 -10.72 0.12
C CYS A 285 -8.48 -9.80 0.26
N ALA A 286 -8.33 -8.55 -0.18
CA ALA A 286 -9.31 -7.47 0.02
C ALA A 286 -10.70 -7.77 -0.57
N SER A 287 -10.78 -8.52 -1.67
CA SER A 287 -12.05 -8.92 -2.28
C SER A 287 -12.71 -10.13 -1.61
N GLY A 288 -12.01 -10.83 -0.71
CA GLY A 288 -12.41 -12.13 -0.18
C GLY A 288 -13.39 -12.09 1.01
N ARG A 289 -13.74 -10.91 1.53
CA ARG A 289 -14.52 -10.76 2.78
C ARG A 289 -15.94 -11.36 2.75
N ASP A 290 -16.47 -11.69 1.59
CA ASP A 290 -17.85 -12.20 1.40
C ASP A 290 -17.89 -13.53 0.63
N ALA A 291 -16.74 -14.16 0.41
CA ALA A 291 -16.59 -15.40 -0.37
C ALA A 291 -16.49 -16.66 0.53
#